data_AF-A0AA39SPC3-F1
#
_entry.id   AF-A0AA39SPC3-F1
#
_cell.length_a   1.000
_cell.length_b   1.000
_cell.length_c   1.000
_cell.angle_alpha   90.00
_cell.angle_beta   90.00
_cell.angle_gamma   90.00
#
_symmetry.space_group_name_H-M   'P 1'
#
loop_
_entity.id
_entity.type
_entity.pdbx_description
1 polymer ?
#
loop_
_entity_poly.entity_id
_entity_poly.type
_entity_poly.pdbx_seq_one_letter_code
_entity_poly.pdbx_strand_id
1 'polypeptide(L)'
;MERNWCQSNLVLAVAAVLDPRFKMDVVKYWYKKIYGSECETQLTTFTNYFIRVYNEYEKGTNDEKNSSISYKMLDPSGKPHKSSHDLDHVQSLNFELHLYLEDVKFPLIEDFDILEWWRVNTQYFPTLAKMARDFLAVQISGLSFDEIDKITCLVNDLVSDEDEEAESESESESSFN
;
A
#
# COMPACT_ATOMS: atom_id res chain seq x y z
N MET A 1 -24.61 15.54 -10.13
CA MET A 1 -24.10 14.48 -11.03
C MET A 1 -22.63 14.23 -10.66
N GLU A 2 -22.39 13.89 -9.37
CA GLU A 2 -21.07 14.01 -8.73
C GLU A 2 -20.59 12.71 -8.05
N ARG A 3 -21.38 11.63 -8.12
CA ARG A 3 -21.06 10.36 -7.44
C ARG A 3 -19.91 9.57 -8.09
N ASN A 4 -19.53 9.90 -9.32
CA ASN A 4 -18.55 9.11 -10.08
C ASN A 4 -17.09 9.55 -9.82
N TRP A 5 -16.86 10.78 -9.34
CA TRP A 5 -15.52 11.30 -9.06
C TRP A 5 -14.97 10.77 -7.72
N CYS A 6 -15.81 10.68 -6.68
CA CYS A 6 -15.38 10.18 -5.37
C CYS A 6 -14.95 8.71 -5.42
N GLN A 7 -15.68 7.86 -6.14
CA GLN A 7 -15.37 6.44 -6.23
C GLN A 7 -14.08 6.19 -7.04
N SER A 8 -13.92 6.93 -8.14
CA SER A 8 -12.71 6.86 -8.97
C SER A 8 -11.47 7.29 -8.18
N ASN A 9 -11.59 8.36 -7.38
CA ASN A 9 -10.50 8.82 -6.51
C ASN A 9 -10.12 7.80 -5.43
N LEU A 10 -11.09 7.06 -4.86
CA LEU A 10 -10.81 6.01 -3.88
C LEU A 10 -10.11 4.79 -4.51
N VAL A 11 -10.51 4.37 -5.71
CA VAL A 11 -9.84 3.28 -6.45
C VAL A 11 -8.41 3.67 -6.82
N LEU A 12 -8.21 4.92 -7.22
CA LEU A 12 -6.87 5.48 -7.48
C LEU A 12 -6.01 5.47 -6.22
N ALA A 13 -6.53 5.99 -5.11
CA ALA A 13 -5.83 6.01 -3.84
C ALA A 13 -5.51 4.60 -3.31
N VAL A 14 -6.44 3.64 -3.45
CA VAL A 14 -6.19 2.25 -3.07
C VAL A 14 -5.03 1.65 -3.86
N ALA A 15 -5.02 1.79 -5.19
CA ALA A 15 -3.93 1.17 -5.95
C ALA A 15 -2.61 1.94 -5.83
N ALA A 16 -2.63 3.25 -5.54
CA ALA A 16 -1.43 3.98 -5.14
C ALA A 16 -0.83 3.43 -3.83
N VAL A 17 -1.67 3.05 -2.85
CA VAL A 17 -1.20 2.37 -1.64
C VAL A 17 -0.68 0.96 -1.93
N LEU A 18 -1.26 0.25 -2.88
CA LEU A 18 -0.80 -1.07 -3.34
C LEU A 18 0.43 -0.98 -4.25
N ASP A 19 0.94 0.21 -4.56
CA ASP A 19 2.25 0.34 -5.17
C ASP A 19 3.33 0.29 -4.08
N PRO A 20 4.22 -0.71 -4.09
CA PRO A 20 5.24 -0.87 -3.06
C PRO A 20 6.25 0.27 -3.02
N ARG A 21 6.29 1.13 -4.06
CA ARG A 21 7.14 2.32 -4.12
C ARG A 21 6.53 3.52 -3.38
N PHE A 22 5.21 3.53 -3.19
CA PHE A 22 4.48 4.68 -2.64
C PHE A 22 3.81 4.40 -1.29
N LYS A 23 3.12 3.26 -1.16
CA LYS A 23 2.40 2.86 0.05
C LYS A 23 1.49 3.98 0.58
N MET A 24 1.36 4.13 1.90
CA MET A 24 0.46 5.13 2.48
C MET A 24 0.95 6.58 2.31
N ASP A 25 2.24 6.77 2.02
CA ASP A 25 2.88 8.10 2.03
C ASP A 25 2.32 9.02 0.95
N VAL A 26 2.07 8.47 -0.25
CA VAL A 26 1.45 9.23 -1.34
C VAL A 26 0.08 9.78 -0.90
N VAL A 27 -0.76 8.96 -0.29
CA VAL A 27 -2.09 9.40 0.16
C VAL A 27 -1.99 10.45 1.25
N LYS A 28 -1.11 10.27 2.24
CA LYS A 28 -0.86 11.28 3.30
C LYS A 28 -0.45 12.62 2.69
N TYR A 29 0.48 12.60 1.73
CA TYR A 29 0.93 13.79 1.03
C TYR A 29 -0.23 14.50 0.32
N TRP A 30 -0.98 13.79 -0.54
CA TRP A 30 -2.07 14.39 -1.31
C TRP A 30 -3.17 14.94 -0.40
N TYR A 31 -3.50 14.22 0.66
CA TYR A 31 -4.55 14.63 1.59
C TYR A 31 -4.15 15.87 2.37
N LYS A 32 -2.88 15.99 2.77
CA LYS A 32 -2.34 17.21 3.37
C LYS A 32 -2.45 18.39 2.41
N LYS A 33 -2.09 18.19 1.14
CA LYS A 33 -2.12 19.22 0.09
C LYS A 33 -3.53 19.69 -0.27
N ILE A 34 -4.50 18.77 -0.34
CA ILE A 34 -5.87 19.05 -0.78
C ILE A 34 -6.76 19.54 0.36
N TYR A 35 -6.66 18.92 1.53
CA TYR A 35 -7.60 19.15 2.64
C TYR A 35 -7.05 20.06 3.75
N GLY A 36 -5.74 20.33 3.77
CA GLY A 36 -5.13 21.18 4.78
C GLY A 36 -5.44 20.70 6.20
N SER A 37 -6.19 21.50 6.96
CA SER A 37 -6.56 21.19 8.35
C SER A 37 -7.45 19.97 8.52
N GLU A 38 -8.22 19.58 7.48
CA GLU A 38 -9.10 18.41 7.53
C GLU A 38 -8.40 17.09 7.14
N CYS A 39 -7.08 17.15 6.87
CA CYS A 39 -6.29 16.01 6.41
C CYS A 39 -6.45 14.77 7.31
N GLU A 40 -6.29 14.91 8.64
CA GLU A 40 -6.37 13.78 9.58
C GLU A 40 -7.72 13.06 9.53
N THR A 41 -8.82 13.82 9.44
CA THR A 41 -10.18 13.26 9.36
C THR A 41 -10.37 12.48 8.06
N GLN A 42 -9.88 13.03 6.94
CA GLN A 42 -9.98 12.39 5.63
C GLN A 42 -9.07 11.16 5.53
N LEU A 43 -7.85 11.24 6.07
CA LEU A 43 -6.89 10.15 6.10
C LEU A 43 -7.41 8.99 6.95
N THR A 44 -8.00 9.28 8.11
CA THR A 44 -8.66 8.28 8.96
C THR A 44 -9.81 7.60 8.22
N THR A 45 -10.63 8.38 7.50
CA THR A 45 -11.73 7.86 6.71
C THR A 45 -11.25 6.93 5.60
N PHE A 46 -10.21 7.33 4.87
CA PHE A 46 -9.60 6.51 3.84
C PHE A 46 -8.95 5.24 4.40
N THR A 47 -8.22 5.35 5.51
CA THR A 47 -7.56 4.21 6.17
C THR A 47 -8.58 3.16 6.60
N ASN A 48 -9.68 3.60 7.23
CA ASN A 48 -10.79 2.71 7.58
C ASN A 48 -11.43 2.04 6.36
N TYR A 49 -11.56 2.77 5.25
CA TYR A 49 -12.04 2.21 3.99
C TYR A 49 -11.06 1.16 3.42
N PHE A 50 -9.76 1.46 3.37
CA PHE A 50 -8.72 0.55 2.89
C PHE A 50 -8.69 -0.76 3.69
N ILE A 51 -8.69 -0.67 5.03
CA ILE A 51 -8.76 -1.82 5.94
C ILE A 51 -10.03 -2.64 5.70
N ARG A 52 -11.18 -1.98 5.49
CA ARG A 52 -12.43 -2.67 5.19
C ARG A 52 -12.34 -3.47 3.89
N VAL A 53 -11.82 -2.88 2.81
CA VAL A 53 -11.65 -3.57 1.52
C VAL A 53 -10.74 -4.78 1.71
N TYR A 54 -9.61 -4.60 2.36
CA TYR A 54 -8.67 -5.68 2.66
C TYR A 54 -9.34 -6.84 3.42
N ASN A 55 -10.13 -6.54 4.46
CA ASN A 55 -10.87 -7.56 5.22
C ASN A 55 -11.91 -8.32 4.36
N GLU A 56 -12.50 -7.69 3.35
CA GLU A 56 -13.39 -8.40 2.42
C GLU A 56 -12.63 -9.38 1.53
N TYR A 57 -11.43 -8.99 1.06
CA TYR A 57 -10.55 -9.89 0.31
C TYR A 57 -10.06 -11.07 1.15
N GLU A 58 -9.77 -10.85 2.43
CA GLU A 58 -9.40 -11.92 3.36
C GLU A 58 -10.55 -12.92 3.55
N LYS A 59 -11.76 -12.43 3.86
CA LYS A 59 -12.93 -13.31 4.08
C LYS A 59 -13.24 -14.19 2.86
N GLY A 60 -13.08 -13.64 1.66
CA GLY A 60 -13.27 -14.35 0.39
C GLY A 60 -12.25 -15.45 0.11
N THR A 61 -11.20 -15.59 0.93
CA THR A 61 -10.20 -16.67 0.78
C THR A 61 -10.61 -18.01 1.42
N ASN A 62 -11.74 -18.06 2.13
CA ASN A 62 -12.18 -19.26 2.85
C ASN A 62 -12.89 -20.34 1.99
N ASP A 63 -13.23 -20.04 0.72
CA ASP A 63 -13.91 -20.99 -0.17
C ASP A 63 -12.97 -21.85 -1.04
N GLU A 64 -11.66 -21.57 -1.04
CA GLU A 64 -10.66 -22.42 -1.70
C GLU A 64 -9.67 -23.02 -0.69
N LYS A 65 -10.08 -24.15 -0.11
CA LYS A 65 -9.13 -25.09 0.52
C LYS A 65 -8.12 -25.55 -0.53
N ASN A 66 -6.91 -24.97 -0.51
CA ASN A 66 -5.62 -25.67 -0.53
C ASN A 66 -4.47 -24.71 -0.90
N SER A 67 -3.96 -24.00 0.10
CA SER A 67 -2.51 -23.82 0.36
C SER A 67 -2.34 -22.71 1.39
N SER A 68 -2.78 -22.94 2.63
CA SER A 68 -2.28 -22.11 3.73
C SER A 68 -0.90 -22.65 4.12
N ILE A 69 0.15 -21.97 3.67
CA ILE A 69 1.40 -21.98 4.42
C ILE A 69 1.08 -21.16 5.68
N SER A 70 0.48 -21.83 6.66
CA SER A 70 0.51 -21.41 8.05
C SER A 70 2.00 -21.28 8.40
N TYR A 71 2.45 -20.07 8.75
CA TYR A 71 3.72 -19.90 9.43
C TYR A 71 3.57 -20.64 10.76
N LYS A 72 3.94 -21.92 10.77
CA LYS A 72 4.05 -22.70 12.00
C LYS A 72 5.22 -22.07 12.72
N MET A 73 4.96 -21.22 13.72
CA MET A 73 6.00 -20.89 14.69
C MET A 73 6.50 -22.22 15.27
N LEU A 74 7.76 -22.54 14.96
CA LEU A 74 8.44 -23.71 15.47
C LEU A 74 8.82 -23.40 16.93
N ASP A 75 8.54 -24.34 17.83
CA ASP A 75 9.16 -24.28 19.15
C ASP A 75 10.69 -24.46 19.02
N PRO A 76 11.50 -24.12 20.05
CA PRO A 76 12.95 -24.38 20.04
C PRO A 76 13.34 -25.85 19.82
N SER A 77 12.36 -26.77 19.78
CA SER A 77 12.51 -28.19 19.52
C SER A 77 12.08 -28.61 18.10
N GLY A 78 11.70 -27.66 17.23
CA GLY A 78 11.33 -27.89 15.83
C GLY A 78 9.98 -28.59 15.63
N LYS A 79 9.07 -28.57 16.61
CA LYS A 79 7.75 -29.20 16.49
C LYS A 79 6.63 -28.19 16.21
N PRO A 80 5.64 -28.54 15.37
CA PRO A 80 4.50 -27.67 15.11
C PRO A 80 3.59 -27.57 16.34
N HIS A 81 3.45 -26.36 16.89
CA HIS A 81 2.51 -26.05 17.96
C HIS A 81 1.06 -26.20 17.45
N LYS A 82 0.21 -26.91 18.19
CA LYS A 82 -1.23 -26.99 17.92
C LYS A 82 -1.94 -25.92 18.74
N SER A 83 -2.10 -24.72 18.21
CA SER A 83 -2.93 -23.66 18.82
C SER A 83 -4.37 -23.72 18.30
N SER A 84 -5.28 -23.35 19.20
CA SER A 84 -6.73 -23.34 19.01
C SER A 84 -7.16 -22.25 18.03
N HIS A 85 -8.08 -22.60 17.13
CA HIS A 85 -8.31 -22.01 15.81
C HIS A 85 -8.96 -20.60 15.71
N ASP A 86 -9.12 -19.83 16.80
CA ASP A 86 -9.90 -18.58 16.75
C ASP A 86 -9.12 -17.28 17.07
N LEU A 87 -7.94 -17.35 17.67
CA LEU A 87 -7.18 -16.13 18.06
C LEU A 87 -6.08 -15.74 17.06
N ASP A 88 -5.57 -16.71 16.30
CA ASP A 88 -4.44 -16.51 15.39
C ASP A 88 -4.84 -15.76 14.10
N HIS A 89 -6.12 -15.84 13.69
CA HIS A 89 -6.59 -15.24 12.44
C HIS A 89 -6.66 -13.71 12.51
N VAL A 90 -7.16 -13.15 13.61
CA VAL A 90 -7.25 -11.69 13.81
C VAL A 90 -5.87 -11.05 13.97
N GLN A 91 -4.91 -11.77 14.57
CA GLN A 91 -3.51 -11.31 14.68
C GLN A 91 -2.76 -11.43 13.35
N SER A 92 -2.95 -12.51 12.59
CA SER A 92 -2.37 -12.67 11.25
C SER A 92 -2.89 -11.64 10.26
N LEU A 93 -4.16 -11.26 10.38
CA LEU A 93 -4.87 -10.41 9.44
C LEU A 93 -4.31 -8.98 9.40
N ASN A 94 -4.12 -8.37 10.57
CA ASN A 94 -3.43 -7.08 10.64
C ASN A 94 -1.94 -7.21 10.35
N PHE A 95 -1.32 -8.36 10.61
CA PHE A 95 0.12 -8.51 10.47
C PHE A 95 0.61 -8.39 9.03
N GLU A 96 -0.06 -9.03 8.05
CA GLU A 96 0.30 -8.89 6.62
C GLU A 96 0.20 -7.42 6.17
N LEU A 97 -0.92 -6.77 6.46
CA LEU A 97 -1.15 -5.36 6.12
C LEU A 97 -0.15 -4.44 6.81
N HIS A 98 0.04 -4.61 8.11
CA HIS A 98 0.97 -3.84 8.91
C HIS A 98 2.40 -4.00 8.40
N LEU A 99 2.83 -5.24 8.15
CA LEU A 99 4.15 -5.54 7.59
C LEU A 99 4.35 -4.82 6.25
N TYR A 100 3.38 -4.91 5.33
CA TYR A 100 3.48 -4.23 4.04
C TYR A 100 3.60 -2.71 4.19
N LEU A 101 2.79 -2.09 5.06
CA LEU A 101 2.79 -0.64 5.25
C LEU A 101 4.04 -0.11 5.97
N GLU A 102 4.66 -0.93 6.84
CA GLU A 102 5.87 -0.56 7.58
C GLU A 102 7.18 -0.94 6.88
N ASP A 103 7.14 -1.91 5.96
CA ASP A 103 8.32 -2.34 5.22
C ASP A 103 8.87 -1.18 4.37
N VAL A 104 10.15 -1.27 4.01
CA VAL A 104 10.82 -0.24 3.21
C VAL A 104 10.13 -0.10 1.84
N LYS A 105 10.05 1.12 1.34
CA LYS A 105 9.51 1.39 -0.01
C LYS A 105 10.45 0.80 -1.06
N PHE A 106 9.87 0.20 -2.09
CA PHE A 106 10.65 -0.28 -3.22
C PHE A 106 11.22 0.93 -4.00
N PRO A 107 12.47 0.88 -4.49
CA PRO A 107 13.07 1.99 -5.23
C PRO A 107 12.30 2.29 -6.52
N LEU A 108 12.32 3.56 -6.92
CA LEU A 108 11.76 4.01 -8.20
C LEU A 108 12.73 3.64 -9.32
N ILE A 109 12.40 2.60 -10.08
CA ILE A 109 13.14 2.14 -11.26
C ILE A 109 12.26 2.24 -12.51
N GLU A 110 12.86 2.55 -13.65
CA GLU A 110 12.16 2.89 -14.90
C GLU A 110 11.32 1.71 -15.45
N ASP A 111 11.86 0.50 -15.43
CA ASP A 111 11.20 -0.71 -15.93
C ASP A 111 10.50 -1.52 -14.81
N PHE A 112 9.90 -0.85 -13.84
CA PHE A 112 9.23 -1.54 -12.72
C PHE A 112 7.88 -2.15 -13.14
N ASP A 113 7.82 -3.48 -13.21
CA ASP A 113 6.56 -4.21 -13.34
C ASP A 113 5.93 -4.49 -11.96
N ILE A 114 4.98 -3.63 -11.59
CA ILE A 114 4.23 -3.74 -10.34
C ILE A 114 3.44 -5.04 -10.21
N LEU A 115 2.89 -5.58 -11.30
CA LEU A 115 2.11 -6.82 -11.27
C LEU A 115 3.02 -8.03 -11.07
N GLU A 116 4.19 -8.03 -11.72
CA GLU A 116 5.22 -9.04 -11.50
C GLU A 116 5.77 -8.98 -10.07
N TRP A 117 5.97 -7.78 -9.51
CA TRP A 117 6.35 -7.62 -8.10
C TRP A 117 5.33 -8.28 -7.16
N TRP A 118 4.04 -8.02 -7.35
CA TRP A 118 2.99 -8.66 -6.55
C TRP A 118 2.95 -10.18 -6.75
N ARG A 119 3.19 -10.67 -7.96
CA ARG A 119 3.27 -12.10 -8.26
C ARG A 119 4.39 -12.78 -7.47
N VAL A 120 5.58 -12.17 -7.40
CA VAL A 120 6.74 -12.71 -6.67
C VAL A 120 6.53 -12.61 -5.15
N ASN A 121 5.90 -11.54 -4.67
CA ASN A 121 5.70 -11.28 -3.23
C ASN A 121 4.40 -11.88 -2.67
N THR A 122 3.60 -12.58 -3.47
CA THR A 122 2.34 -13.22 -3.05
C THR A 122 2.52 -14.17 -1.86
N GLN A 123 3.70 -14.80 -1.72
CA GLN A 123 3.97 -15.68 -0.57
C GLN A 123 4.05 -14.94 0.77
N TYR A 124 4.41 -13.65 0.76
CA TYR A 124 4.49 -12.80 1.95
C TYR A 124 3.21 -12.01 2.16
N PHE A 125 2.58 -11.59 1.05
CA PHE A 125 1.40 -10.72 1.04
C PHE A 125 0.27 -11.31 0.19
N PRO A 126 -0.29 -12.48 0.55
CA PRO A 126 -1.25 -13.21 -0.30
C PRO A 126 -2.59 -12.47 -0.47
N THR A 127 -3.06 -11.78 0.56
CA THR A 127 -4.33 -11.06 0.53
C THR A 127 -4.17 -9.75 -0.26
N LEU A 128 -3.10 -9.00 0.02
CA LEU A 128 -2.76 -7.78 -0.70
C LEU A 128 -2.45 -8.06 -2.17
N ALA A 129 -1.79 -9.17 -2.51
CA ALA A 129 -1.55 -9.54 -3.91
C ALA A 129 -2.84 -9.79 -4.69
N LYS A 130 -3.86 -10.40 -4.07
CA LYS A 130 -5.19 -10.56 -4.66
C LYS A 130 -5.85 -9.20 -4.89
N MET A 131 -5.82 -8.34 -3.87
CA MET A 131 -6.36 -6.99 -3.94
C MET A 131 -5.64 -6.14 -5.01
N ALA A 132 -4.31 -6.20 -5.06
CA ALA A 132 -3.49 -5.47 -6.02
C ALA A 132 -3.78 -5.87 -7.46
N ARG A 133 -3.90 -7.17 -7.74
CA ARG A 133 -4.29 -7.63 -9.08
C ARG A 133 -5.59 -7.00 -9.57
N ASP A 134 -6.61 -6.94 -8.71
CA ASP A 134 -7.92 -6.45 -9.12
C ASP A 134 -7.91 -4.92 -9.28
N PHE A 135 -7.32 -4.19 -8.32
CA PHE A 135 -7.29 -2.72 -8.35
C PHE A 135 -6.34 -2.17 -9.42
N LEU A 136 -5.16 -2.77 -9.61
CA LEU A 136 -4.19 -2.33 -10.61
C LEU A 136 -4.63 -2.69 -12.03
N ALA A 137 -5.29 -3.83 -12.24
CA ALA A 137 -5.83 -4.19 -13.56
C ALA A 137 -6.95 -3.23 -14.02
N VAL A 138 -7.75 -2.70 -13.10
CA VAL A 138 -8.77 -1.69 -13.41
C VAL A 138 -8.13 -0.37 -13.85
N GLN A 139 -7.02 0.05 -13.23
CA GLN A 139 -6.33 1.29 -13.64
C GLN A 139 -5.67 1.15 -15.01
N ILE A 140 -5.04 0.01 -15.29
CA ILE A 140 -4.37 -0.24 -16.58
C ILE A 140 -5.39 -0.30 -17.74
N SER A 141 -6.62 -0.75 -17.49
CA SER A 141 -7.65 -0.87 -18.52
C SER A 141 -8.51 0.39 -18.71
N GLY A 142 -8.49 1.32 -17.75
CA GLY A 142 -9.37 2.49 -17.71
C GLY A 142 -8.70 3.84 -18.01
N LEU A 143 -7.37 3.92 -17.96
CA LEU A 143 -6.62 5.16 -18.20
C LEU A 143 -6.00 5.16 -19.60
N SER A 144 -6.08 6.30 -20.28
CA SER A 144 -5.28 6.53 -21.49
C SER A 144 -3.80 6.73 -21.11
N PHE A 145 -2.88 6.39 -22.01
CA PHE A 145 -1.44 6.58 -21.80
C PHE A 145 -1.10 8.01 -21.36
N ASP A 146 -1.80 9.02 -21.90
CA ASP A 146 -1.65 10.43 -21.54
C ASP A 146 -2.08 10.75 -20.09
N GLU A 147 -3.04 10.01 -19.52
CA GLU A 147 -3.46 10.16 -18.12
C GLU A 147 -2.50 9.45 -17.18
N ILE A 148 -1.98 8.29 -17.59
CA ILE A 148 -0.92 7.58 -16.88
C ILE A 148 0.35 8.44 -16.86
N ASP A 149 0.73 9.06 -17.98
CA ASP A 149 1.87 9.96 -18.07
C ASP A 149 1.68 11.21 -17.21
N LYS A 150 0.48 11.79 -17.16
CA LYS A 150 0.20 12.93 -16.26
C LYS A 150 0.26 12.53 -14.78
N ILE A 151 -0.28 11.38 -14.42
CA ILE A 151 -0.19 10.86 -13.05
C ILE A 151 1.27 10.53 -12.71
N THR A 152 2.00 9.93 -13.64
CA THR A 152 3.42 9.58 -13.49
C THR A 152 4.29 10.83 -13.41
N CYS A 153 4.02 11.87 -14.21
CA CYS A 153 4.66 13.18 -14.10
C CYS A 153 4.36 13.82 -12.75
N LEU A 154 3.09 13.85 -12.33
CA LEU A 154 2.73 14.36 -11.02
C LEU A 154 3.48 13.63 -9.92
N VAL A 155 3.58 12.30 -10.00
CA VAL A 155 4.31 11.46 -9.06
C VAL A 155 5.83 11.65 -9.14
N ASN A 156 6.41 11.86 -10.31
CA ASN A 156 7.84 12.16 -10.46
C ASN A 156 8.19 13.57 -9.94
N ASP A 157 7.28 14.53 -10.12
CA ASP A 157 7.38 15.86 -9.50
C ASP A 157 7.36 15.72 -7.97
N LEU A 158 6.59 14.77 -7.39
CA LEU A 158 6.61 14.49 -5.94
C LEU A 158 7.95 13.96 -5.42
N VAL A 159 8.73 13.28 -6.26
CA VAL A 159 10.01 12.66 -5.88
C VAL A 159 11.15 13.67 -5.96
N SER A 160 11.01 14.65 -6.85
CA SER A 160 12.02 15.69 -7.06
C SER A 160 12.05 16.73 -5.94
N ASP A 161 10.93 16.91 -5.20
CA ASP A 161 10.83 17.87 -4.11
C ASP A 161 11.50 17.39 -2.80
N GLU A 162 11.78 16.09 -2.63
CA GLU A 162 12.42 15.56 -1.39
C GLU A 162 13.94 15.84 -1.33
N ASP A 163 14.59 16.14 -2.46
CA ASP A 163 16.04 16.39 -2.51
C ASP A 163 16.43 17.85 -2.18
N GLU A 164 15.51 18.82 -2.25
CA GLU A 164 15.83 20.23 -1.99
C GLU A 164 15.78 20.64 -0.50
N GLU A 165 15.03 19.95 0.36
CA GLU A 165 14.98 20.30 1.79
C GLU A 165 16.26 19.87 2.55
N ALA A 166 16.95 18.82 2.09
CA ALA A 166 18.14 18.28 2.76
C ALA A 166 19.41 19.16 2.64
N GLU A 167 19.52 20.00 1.61
CA GLU A 167 20.67 20.92 1.48
C GLU A 167 20.52 22.16 2.37
N SER A 168 19.30 22.59 2.68
CA SER A 168 19.04 23.82 3.44
C SER A 168 19.39 23.74 4.93
N GLU A 169 19.39 22.53 5.52
CA GLU A 169 19.76 22.35 6.93
C GLU A 169 21.29 22.35 7.13
N SER A 170 22.07 21.97 6.10
CA SER A 170 23.53 21.84 6.19
C SER A 170 24.29 23.17 6.20
N GLU A 171 23.76 24.23 5.59
CA GLU A 171 24.40 25.56 5.58
C GLU A 171 24.21 26.31 6.90
N SER A 172 23.21 25.95 7.71
CA SER A 172 22.92 26.62 8.98
C SER A 172 23.86 26.21 10.12
N GLU A 173 24.45 25.01 10.07
CA GLU A 173 25.41 24.54 11.09
C GLU A 173 26.86 25.00 10.82
N SER A 174 27.20 25.37 9.58
CA SER A 174 28.55 25.85 9.24
C SER A 174 28.84 27.27 9.74
N SER A 175 27.83 28.05 10.11
CA SER A 175 28.00 29.46 10.46
C SER A 175 28.22 29.73 11.96
N PHE A 176 28.34 28.68 12.77
CA PHE A 176 28.47 28.76 14.23
C PHE A 176 29.75 28.15 14.84
N ASN A 177 30.74 27.73 14.03
CA ASN A 177 32.05 27.27 14.52
C ASN A 177 33.18 28.25 14.23
#